data_AF-A0A6L9J5U3-F1
#
_entry.id   AF-A0A6L9J5U3-F1
#
_cell.length_a   1.000
_cell.length_b   1.000
_cell.length_c   1.000
_cell.angle_alpha   90.00
_cell.angle_beta   90.00
_cell.angle_gamma   90.00
#
_symmetry.space_group_name_H-M   'P 1'
#
loop_
_entity.id
_entity.type
_entity.pdbx_description
1 polymer ?
#
loop_
_entity_poly.entity_id
_entity_poly.type
_entity_poly.pdbx_seq_one_letter_code
_entity_poly.pdbx_strand_id
1 'polypeptide(L)'
;MKLEVLLGGLNNAEPAVRLDVVRVLGMLDETRALEALRERYQKETDPNVRNAIAWAGKRLFEARQAGYSTIDEIFRHFNVDKEIEHVPNPDEIELMRKMQDSLDADLLRMKSRATKRQAGLAVAAGMAGGMIGGSTMALSAMSGALAAGADVASSAVGAHRPQIGTTRAPATIPSNSDISIWLKRLRTGKTAQQREQAAIELGQLNNPAALPHLAAVFVGDSSPQVRQVAQRFGKQLYWGAIYWDMEQSGELQKEMERRAAALGKQLSSQPQAGPAAGAAPTAQPGSAGADASAGTSDQAESGPSDVSDILRKAEAARKRRKRGSR
;
A
#
# COMPACT_ATOMS: atom_id res chain seq x y z
N MET A 1 -11.90 -3.81 -6.65
CA MET A 1 -13.04 -4.74 -6.52
C MET A 1 -13.14 -5.09 -5.05
N LYS A 2 -14.25 -4.76 -4.38
CA LYS A 2 -14.45 -5.01 -2.95
C LYS A 2 -15.01 -6.41 -2.70
N LEU A 3 -14.80 -6.99 -1.51
CA LEU A 3 -15.35 -8.30 -1.16
C LEU A 3 -16.88 -8.27 -1.25
N GLU A 4 -17.51 -7.21 -0.78
CA GLU A 4 -18.97 -7.02 -0.77
C GLU A 4 -19.55 -7.06 -2.18
N VAL A 5 -18.81 -6.55 -3.17
CA VAL A 5 -19.20 -6.62 -4.59
C VAL A 5 -19.17 -8.07 -5.09
N LEU A 6 -18.15 -8.85 -4.70
CA LEU A 6 -18.09 -10.27 -5.02
C LEU A 6 -19.23 -11.03 -4.33
N LEU A 7 -19.46 -10.81 -3.03
CA LEU A 7 -20.53 -11.47 -2.28
C LEU A 7 -21.91 -11.09 -2.82
N GLY A 8 -22.14 -9.83 -3.20
CA GLY A 8 -23.35 -9.40 -3.89
C GLY A 8 -23.56 -10.10 -5.23
N GLY A 9 -22.47 -10.34 -5.97
CA GLY A 9 -22.47 -11.08 -7.23
C GLY A 9 -22.96 -12.53 -7.10
N LEU A 10 -22.85 -13.16 -5.91
CA LEU A 10 -23.45 -14.47 -5.67
C LEU A 10 -24.97 -14.45 -5.79
N ASN A 11 -25.64 -13.31 -5.67
CA ASN A 11 -27.09 -13.16 -5.81
C ASN A 11 -27.53 -12.68 -7.21
N ASN A 12 -26.61 -12.56 -8.17
CA ASN A 12 -26.94 -12.11 -9.52
C ASN A 12 -27.96 -13.06 -10.20
N ALA A 13 -28.90 -12.51 -10.95
CA ALA A 13 -29.93 -13.28 -11.67
C ALA A 13 -29.31 -14.23 -12.71
N GLU A 14 -28.23 -13.81 -13.39
CA GLU A 14 -27.56 -14.58 -14.42
C GLU A 14 -26.63 -15.65 -13.81
N PRO A 15 -26.83 -16.95 -14.10
CA PRO A 15 -25.98 -18.02 -13.58
C PRO A 15 -24.50 -17.88 -13.97
N ALA A 16 -24.23 -17.34 -15.15
CA ALA A 16 -22.85 -17.12 -15.62
C ALA A 16 -22.07 -16.16 -14.70
N VAL A 17 -22.71 -15.07 -14.25
CA VAL A 17 -22.08 -14.12 -13.33
C VAL A 17 -21.79 -14.78 -11.98
N ARG A 18 -22.74 -15.55 -11.45
CA ARG A 18 -22.53 -16.29 -10.19
C ARG A 18 -21.41 -17.30 -10.29
N LEU A 19 -21.34 -18.02 -11.42
CA LEU A 19 -20.27 -18.98 -11.68
C LEU A 19 -18.90 -18.30 -11.67
N ASP A 20 -18.78 -17.15 -12.33
CA ASP A 20 -17.52 -16.38 -12.37
C ASP A 20 -17.13 -15.88 -10.97
N VAL A 21 -18.09 -15.37 -10.19
CA VAL A 21 -17.87 -14.96 -8.79
C VAL A 21 -17.36 -16.12 -7.94
N VAL A 22 -18.00 -17.28 -8.02
CA VAL A 22 -17.61 -18.47 -7.24
C VAL A 22 -16.21 -18.95 -7.63
N ARG A 23 -15.87 -18.91 -8.93
CA ARG A 23 -14.52 -19.23 -9.40
C ARG A 23 -13.48 -18.25 -8.86
N VAL A 24 -13.79 -16.95 -8.84
CA VAL A 24 -12.92 -15.92 -8.26
C VAL A 24 -12.70 -16.20 -6.78
N LEU A 25 -13.76 -16.39 -5.99
CA LEU A 25 -13.65 -16.69 -4.56
C LEU A 25 -12.82 -17.95 -4.29
N GLY A 26 -13.02 -19.02 -5.06
CA GLY A 26 -12.24 -20.25 -4.94
C GLY A 26 -10.78 -20.11 -5.38
N MET A 27 -10.48 -19.34 -6.43
CA MET A 27 -9.10 -19.03 -6.84
C MET A 27 -8.35 -18.26 -5.75
N LEU A 28 -9.03 -17.29 -5.12
CA LEU A 28 -8.45 -16.37 -4.15
C LEU A 28 -8.22 -17.00 -2.78
N ASP A 29 -8.75 -18.19 -2.52
CA ASP A 29 -8.82 -18.78 -1.18
C ASP A 29 -9.49 -17.82 -0.17
N GLU A 30 -10.52 -17.08 -0.59
CA GLU A 30 -11.20 -16.06 0.24
C GLU A 30 -12.07 -16.69 1.33
N THR A 31 -11.49 -16.99 2.49
CA THR A 31 -12.15 -17.75 3.56
C THR A 31 -13.34 -17.03 4.20
N ARG A 32 -13.43 -15.69 4.07
CA ARG A 32 -14.60 -14.92 4.56
C ARG A 32 -15.87 -15.20 3.76
N ALA A 33 -15.75 -15.76 2.55
CA ALA A 33 -16.90 -16.09 1.71
C ALA A 33 -17.59 -17.43 2.07
N LEU A 34 -17.06 -18.20 3.02
CA LEU A 34 -17.58 -19.54 3.36
C LEU A 34 -19.08 -19.55 3.71
N GLU A 35 -19.53 -18.61 4.55
CA GLU A 35 -20.93 -18.54 4.96
C GLU A 35 -21.83 -18.13 3.79
N ALA A 36 -21.43 -17.11 3.01
CA ALA A 36 -22.18 -16.69 1.82
C ALA A 36 -22.29 -17.82 0.76
N LEU A 37 -21.24 -18.61 0.58
CA LEU A 37 -21.27 -19.79 -0.29
C LEU A 37 -22.21 -20.88 0.24
N ARG A 38 -22.21 -21.13 1.56
CA ARG A 38 -23.12 -22.09 2.20
C ARG A 38 -24.58 -21.69 2.00
N GLU A 39 -24.91 -20.42 2.26
CA GLU A 39 -26.26 -19.88 2.03
C GLU A 39 -26.65 -19.97 0.56
N ARG A 40 -25.75 -19.62 -0.35
CA ARG A 40 -26.03 -19.70 -1.79
C ARG A 40 -26.24 -21.14 -2.25
N TYR A 41 -25.48 -22.10 -1.73
CA TYR A 41 -25.59 -23.52 -2.09
C TYR A 41 -27.01 -24.07 -1.86
N GLN A 42 -27.65 -23.69 -0.76
CA GLN A 42 -28.99 -24.18 -0.40
C GLN A 42 -30.07 -23.78 -1.43
N LYS A 43 -29.95 -22.58 -2.00
CA LYS A 43 -30.93 -22.00 -2.94
C LYS A 43 -30.50 -22.06 -4.42
N GLU A 44 -29.29 -22.52 -4.72
CA GLU A 44 -28.79 -22.53 -6.10
C GLU A 44 -29.49 -23.60 -6.95
N THR A 45 -30.11 -23.18 -8.05
CA THR A 45 -30.84 -24.05 -8.98
C THR A 45 -29.98 -24.49 -10.16
N ASP A 46 -28.98 -23.69 -10.56
CA ASP A 46 -28.12 -24.04 -11.68
C ASP A 46 -27.09 -25.11 -11.26
N PRO A 47 -27.02 -26.27 -11.95
CA PRO A 47 -26.14 -27.36 -11.54
C PRO A 47 -24.65 -27.01 -11.68
N ASN A 48 -24.26 -26.20 -12.67
CA ASN A 48 -22.87 -25.81 -12.85
C ASN A 48 -22.41 -24.87 -11.73
N VAL A 49 -23.25 -23.89 -11.38
CA VAL A 49 -22.99 -22.99 -10.25
C VAL A 49 -22.95 -23.78 -8.94
N ARG A 50 -23.89 -24.70 -8.71
CA ARG A 50 -23.94 -25.52 -7.50
C ARG A 50 -22.68 -26.38 -7.34
N ASN A 51 -22.20 -27.00 -8.42
CA ASN A 51 -20.94 -27.75 -8.42
C ASN A 51 -19.72 -26.86 -8.15
N ALA A 52 -19.69 -25.66 -8.74
CA ALA A 52 -18.63 -24.69 -8.48
C ALA A 52 -18.64 -24.23 -7.01
N ILE A 53 -19.81 -24.04 -6.40
CA ILE A 53 -19.93 -23.66 -4.99
C ILE A 53 -19.40 -24.78 -4.09
N ALA A 54 -19.75 -26.04 -4.38
CA ALA A 54 -19.24 -27.18 -3.64
C ALA A 54 -17.71 -27.28 -3.72
N TRP A 55 -17.14 -27.11 -4.92
CA TRP A 55 -15.69 -27.07 -5.13
C TRP A 55 -15.02 -25.93 -4.34
N ALA A 56 -15.51 -24.70 -4.49
CA ALA A 56 -14.95 -23.55 -3.81
C ALA A 56 -15.10 -23.70 -2.29
N GLY A 57 -16.28 -24.07 -1.79
CA GLY A 57 -16.56 -24.25 -0.37
C GLY A 57 -15.63 -25.27 0.29
N LYS A 58 -15.41 -26.44 -0.35
CA LYS A 58 -14.44 -27.44 0.14
C LYS A 58 -13.04 -26.84 0.24
N ARG A 59 -12.56 -26.21 -0.84
CA ARG A 59 -11.23 -25.60 -0.90
C ARG A 59 -11.03 -24.52 0.18
N LEU A 60 -12.01 -23.63 0.35
CA LEU A 60 -11.95 -22.57 1.36
C LEU A 60 -12.00 -23.13 2.78
N PHE A 61 -12.76 -24.19 3.00
CA PHE A 61 -12.83 -24.87 4.29
C PHE A 61 -11.50 -25.55 4.65
N GLU A 62 -10.87 -26.21 3.68
CA GLU A 62 -9.52 -26.79 3.83
C GLU A 62 -8.47 -25.70 4.12
N ALA A 63 -8.50 -24.58 3.38
CA ALA A 63 -7.61 -23.46 3.63
C ALA A 63 -7.78 -22.90 5.06
N ARG A 64 -9.02 -22.67 5.50
CA ARG A 64 -9.33 -22.19 6.85
C ARG A 64 -8.86 -23.16 7.94
N GLN A 65 -9.05 -24.46 7.74
CA GLN A 65 -8.56 -25.48 8.68
C GLN A 65 -7.03 -25.52 8.76
N ALA A 66 -6.34 -25.20 7.67
CA ALA A 66 -4.88 -25.05 7.65
C ALA A 66 -4.39 -23.72 8.28
N GLY A 67 -5.28 -22.93 8.90
CA GLY A 67 -4.94 -21.64 9.51
C GLY A 67 -4.83 -20.49 8.52
N TYR A 68 -5.26 -20.67 7.27
CA TYR A 68 -5.24 -19.61 6.27
C TYR A 68 -6.31 -18.54 6.57
N SER A 69 -5.90 -17.28 6.49
CA SER A 69 -6.76 -16.12 6.65
C SER A 69 -6.37 -15.08 5.61
N THR A 70 -7.36 -14.63 4.82
CA THR A 70 -7.09 -13.68 3.73
C THR A 70 -6.55 -12.34 4.23
N ILE A 71 -7.03 -11.86 5.39
CA ILE A 71 -6.51 -10.63 5.99
C ILE A 71 -5.06 -10.82 6.47
N ASP A 72 -4.74 -11.97 7.07
CA ASP A 72 -3.38 -12.25 7.54
C ASP A 72 -2.39 -12.35 6.38
N GLU A 73 -2.80 -12.94 5.25
CA GLU A 73 -1.95 -12.93 4.05
C GLU A 73 -1.77 -11.54 3.45
N ILE A 74 -2.82 -10.69 3.46
CA ILE A 74 -2.70 -9.29 3.02
C ILE A 74 -1.68 -8.56 3.89
N PHE A 75 -1.78 -8.70 5.21
CA PHE A 75 -0.88 -8.04 6.15
C PHE A 75 0.56 -8.51 5.97
N ARG A 76 0.77 -9.82 5.82
CA ARG A 76 2.09 -10.39 5.52
C ARG A 76 2.63 -9.89 4.18
N HIS A 77 1.79 -9.88 3.14
CA HIS A 77 2.20 -9.51 1.79
C HIS A 77 2.66 -8.05 1.70
N PHE A 78 1.96 -7.13 2.39
CA PHE A 78 2.29 -5.70 2.39
C PHE A 78 3.20 -5.28 3.55
N ASN A 79 3.79 -6.23 4.29
CA ASN A 79 4.64 -5.98 5.47
C ASN A 79 3.95 -5.18 6.61
N VAL A 80 2.62 -5.24 6.72
CA VAL A 80 1.87 -4.57 7.80
C VAL A 80 2.17 -5.22 9.15
N ASP A 81 2.29 -6.55 9.21
CA ASP A 81 2.63 -7.25 10.45
C ASP A 81 4.00 -6.80 10.99
N LYS A 82 4.98 -6.62 10.09
CA LYS A 82 6.31 -6.11 10.47
C LYS A 82 6.22 -4.69 11.01
N GLU A 83 5.43 -3.82 10.39
CA GLU A 83 5.24 -2.46 10.89
C GLU A 83 4.71 -2.47 12.33
N ILE A 84 3.70 -3.30 12.61
CA ILE A 84 3.13 -3.48 13.96
C ILE A 84 4.17 -4.05 14.93
N GLU A 85 4.92 -5.07 14.52
CA GLU A 85 5.99 -5.70 15.31
C GLU A 85 7.13 -4.72 15.66
N HIS A 86 7.33 -3.65 14.90
CA HIS A 86 8.38 -2.65 15.16
C HIS A 86 7.85 -1.39 15.85
N VAL A 87 6.55 -1.29 16.13
CA VAL A 87 6.00 -0.22 16.99
C VAL A 87 6.64 -0.35 18.38
N PRO A 88 7.32 0.70 18.90
CA PRO A 88 7.92 0.67 20.23
C PRO A 88 6.86 0.40 21.31
N ASN A 89 7.23 -0.39 22.31
CA ASN A 89 6.35 -0.62 23.46
C ASN A 89 6.28 0.64 24.33
N PRO A 90 5.17 0.90 25.05
CA PRO A 90 5.07 2.05 25.98
C PRO A 90 6.22 2.11 26.99
N ASP A 91 6.61 0.95 27.53
CA ASP A 91 7.74 0.83 28.47
C ASP A 91 9.09 1.18 27.82
N GLU A 92 9.27 0.79 26.56
CA GLU A 92 10.46 1.09 25.77
C GLU A 92 10.53 2.59 25.46
N ILE A 93 9.39 3.21 25.13
CA ILE A 93 9.28 4.67 24.95
C ILE A 93 9.63 5.39 26.25
N GLU A 94 9.14 4.92 27.40
CA GLU A 94 9.47 5.51 28.70
C GLU A 94 10.96 5.37 29.03
N LEU A 95 11.55 4.20 28.77
CA LEU A 95 12.98 3.97 28.95
C LEU A 95 13.82 4.88 28.06
N MET A 96 13.48 4.99 26.78
CA MET A 96 14.15 5.89 25.83
C MET A 96 14.05 7.35 26.28
N ARG A 97 12.89 7.78 26.76
CA ARG A 97 12.70 9.12 27.32
C ARG A 97 13.59 9.36 28.53
N LYS A 98 13.65 8.41 29.48
CA LYS A 98 14.54 8.50 30.64
C LYS A 98 16.01 8.56 30.25
N MET A 99 16.44 7.77 29.26
CA MET A 99 17.80 7.81 28.73
C MET A 99 18.11 9.17 28.10
N GLN A 100 17.20 9.71 27.29
CA GLN A 100 17.37 11.02 26.67
C GLN A 100 17.45 12.15 27.71
N ASP A 101 16.54 12.16 28.70
CA ASP A 101 16.56 13.12 29.81
C ASP A 101 17.88 13.07 30.60
N SER A 102 18.45 11.87 30.80
CA SER A 102 19.73 11.70 31.50
C SER A 102 20.92 12.24 30.69
N LEU A 103 20.95 12.00 29.37
CA LEU A 103 22.00 12.49 28.49
C LEU A 103 21.98 14.02 28.39
N ASP A 104 20.80 14.61 28.29
CA ASP A 104 20.64 16.07 28.26
C ASP A 104 21.10 16.72 29.58
N ALA A 105 20.78 16.11 30.72
CA ALA A 105 21.26 16.56 32.03
C ALA A 105 22.79 16.50 32.13
N ASP A 106 23.42 15.44 31.61
CA ASP A 106 24.86 15.29 31.62
C ASP A 106 25.56 16.27 30.66
N LEU A 107 24.97 16.53 29.49
CA LEU A 107 25.46 17.57 28.56
C LEU A 107 25.41 18.96 29.19
N LEU A 108 24.34 19.30 29.91
CA LEU A 108 24.23 20.57 30.65
C LEU A 108 25.29 20.66 31.76
N ARG A 109 25.51 19.58 32.51
CA ARG A 109 26.57 19.51 33.53
C ARG A 109 27.95 19.69 32.91
N MET A 110 28.25 19.04 31.78
CA MET A 110 29.51 19.23 31.06
C MET A 110 29.71 20.66 30.60
N LYS A 111 28.69 21.28 29.98
CA LYS A 111 28.73 22.69 29.55
C LYS A 111 29.04 23.62 30.72
N SER A 112 28.35 23.44 31.86
CA SER A 112 28.59 24.26 33.07
C SER A 112 29.99 24.11 33.67
N ARG A 113 30.60 22.92 33.56
CA ARG A 113 31.98 22.68 34.00
C ARG A 113 32.99 23.32 33.06
N ALA A 114 32.73 23.26 31.74
CA ALA A 114 33.58 23.89 30.74
C ALA A 114 33.61 25.43 30.91
N THR A 115 32.45 26.06 31.09
CA THR A 115 32.37 27.52 31.31
C THR A 115 33.06 27.94 32.61
N LYS A 116 32.90 27.18 33.70
CA LYS A 116 33.63 27.44 34.96
C LYS A 116 35.14 27.34 34.80
N ARG A 117 35.64 26.35 34.04
CA ARG A 117 37.08 26.22 33.76
C ARG A 117 37.59 27.38 32.91
N GLN A 118 36.83 27.82 31.92
CA GLN A 118 37.20 28.97 31.07
C GLN A 118 37.24 30.29 31.86
N ALA A 119 36.28 30.51 32.75
CA ALA A 119 36.27 31.66 33.66
C ALA A 119 37.45 31.63 34.65
N GLY A 120 37.76 30.45 35.22
CA GLY A 120 38.91 30.29 36.13
C GLY A 120 40.26 30.58 35.45
N LEU A 121 40.40 30.23 34.17
CA LEU A 121 41.61 30.50 33.38
C LEU A 121 41.75 31.98 33.00
N ALA A 122 40.65 32.67 32.72
CA ALA A 122 40.64 34.11 32.45
C ALA A 122 41.00 34.94 33.69
N VAL A 123 40.56 34.51 34.88
CA VAL A 123 40.92 35.17 36.15
C VAL A 123 42.39 34.96 36.53
N ALA A 124 42.96 33.79 36.22
CA ALA A 124 44.38 33.51 36.44
C ALA A 124 45.31 34.32 35.51
N ALA A 125 44.90 34.59 34.27
CA ALA A 125 45.62 35.48 33.36
C ALA A 125 45.51 36.97 33.77
N GLY A 126 44.43 37.35 34.48
CA GLY A 126 44.21 38.71 34.97
C GLY A 126 44.98 39.09 36.24
N MET A 127 45.59 38.13 36.95
CA MET A 127 46.33 38.40 38.20
C MET A 127 47.86 38.22 38.10
N ALA A 128 48.39 37.80 36.94
CA ALA A 128 49.83 37.62 36.73
C ALA A 128 50.46 38.62 35.73
N GLY A 129 49.79 39.74 35.44
CA GLY A 129 50.23 40.73 34.45
C GLY A 129 50.58 42.10 35.03
N GLY A 130 50.95 42.17 36.31
CA GLY A 130 51.51 43.35 36.94
C GLY A 130 53.04 43.29 36.92
N MET A 131 53.63 44.06 36.01
CA MET A 131 55.00 44.60 36.03
C MET A 131 56.16 43.84 35.33
N ILE A 132 56.72 44.57 34.35
CA ILE A 132 58.13 44.66 33.89
C ILE A 132 58.56 43.74 32.72
N GLY A 133 58.52 44.33 31.52
CA GLY A 133 59.72 44.60 30.72
C GLY A 133 60.33 43.46 29.89
N GLY A 134 60.29 43.62 28.56
CA GLY A 134 61.32 43.05 27.67
C GLY A 134 60.82 42.29 26.44
N SER A 135 60.82 42.99 25.30
CA SER A 135 61.19 42.52 23.94
C SER A 135 60.70 41.14 23.42
N THR A 136 59.83 41.22 22.40
CA THR A 136 59.88 40.45 21.12
C THR A 136 60.20 38.96 21.19
N MET A 137 59.17 38.10 21.26
CA MET A 137 59.05 36.80 20.53
C MET A 137 57.98 35.90 21.18
N ALA A 138 56.69 36.19 20.99
CA ALA A 138 55.64 35.22 21.35
C ALA A 138 54.35 35.39 20.53
N LEU A 139 54.45 35.78 19.25
CA LEU A 139 53.30 35.97 18.35
C LEU A 139 52.86 34.69 17.60
N SER A 140 53.36 33.50 17.98
CA SER A 140 53.19 32.28 17.16
C SER A 140 52.41 31.14 17.81
N ALA A 141 51.67 31.37 18.91
CA ALA A 141 50.90 30.30 19.59
C ALA A 141 49.38 30.53 19.67
N MET A 142 48.83 31.50 18.94
CA MET A 142 47.38 31.79 18.91
C MET A 142 46.67 31.39 17.60
N SER A 143 47.26 30.52 16.78
CA SER A 143 46.67 30.05 15.50
C SER A 143 46.13 28.62 15.52
N GLY A 144 46.12 27.93 16.66
CA GLY A 144 45.87 26.48 16.74
C GLY A 144 44.54 26.00 17.34
N ALA A 145 43.58 26.87 17.67
CA ALA A 145 42.38 26.46 18.43
C ALA A 145 41.04 26.98 17.87
N LEU A 146 40.97 27.31 16.58
CA LEU A 146 39.71 27.71 15.91
C LEU A 146 39.31 26.78 14.74
N ALA A 147 39.75 25.52 14.73
CA ALA A 147 39.36 24.54 13.71
C ALA A 147 38.90 23.20 14.31
N ALA A 148 38.09 23.25 15.37
CA ALA A 148 37.31 22.11 15.85
C ALA A 148 35.87 22.58 16.10
N GLY A 149 35.20 22.99 15.04
CA GLY A 149 33.91 23.66 15.12
C GLY A 149 33.17 23.67 13.79
N ALA A 150 33.13 22.54 13.09
CA ALA A 150 32.25 22.35 11.94
C ALA A 150 31.97 20.84 11.71
N ASP A 151 31.67 20.11 12.79
CA ASP A 151 30.92 18.85 12.71
C ASP A 151 29.97 18.80 13.92
N VAL A 152 29.21 19.87 14.09
CA VAL A 152 27.92 19.76 14.77
C VAL A 152 26.98 19.17 13.73
N ALA A 153 27.07 17.85 13.55
CA ALA A 153 26.01 17.03 12.99
C ALA A 153 24.83 17.14 13.96
N SER A 154 24.15 18.28 13.89
CA SER A 154 22.92 18.53 14.60
C SER A 154 21.87 17.60 14.01
N SER A 155 21.26 16.83 14.89
CA SER A 155 19.82 16.57 14.82
C SER A 155 19.32 15.73 13.63
N ALA A 156 19.69 14.45 13.61
CA ALA A 156 18.84 13.41 13.02
C ALA A 156 18.70 12.15 13.89
N VAL A 157 18.96 12.26 15.20
CA VAL A 157 18.69 11.17 16.18
C VAL A 157 17.19 11.07 16.52
N GLY A 158 16.34 11.94 15.95
CA GLY A 158 14.87 11.86 16.06
C GLY A 158 14.14 11.65 14.74
N ALA A 159 14.82 11.73 13.59
CA ALA A 159 14.19 11.44 12.32
C ALA A 159 14.30 9.94 12.09
N HIS A 160 13.17 9.24 12.17
CA HIS A 160 13.02 7.84 11.81
C HIS A 160 13.80 7.55 10.53
N ARG A 161 15.02 7.00 10.67
CA ARG A 161 15.76 6.47 9.53
C ARG A 161 14.91 5.26 9.11
N PRO A 162 14.28 5.26 7.92
CA PRO A 162 13.40 4.17 7.55
C PRO A 162 14.25 2.89 7.58
N GLN A 163 14.00 2.05 8.57
CA GLN A 163 14.65 0.75 8.62
C GLN A 163 14.11 -0.01 7.42
N ILE A 164 14.96 -0.15 6.40
CA ILE A 164 14.63 -0.79 5.13
C ILE A 164 14.07 -2.19 5.44
N GLY A 165 12.76 -2.37 5.24
CA GLY A 165 12.05 -3.64 5.49
C GLY A 165 11.07 -3.65 6.66
N THR A 166 10.95 -2.56 7.43
CA THR A 166 9.98 -2.43 8.55
C THR A 166 8.72 -1.66 8.20
N THR A 167 8.78 -0.80 7.19
CA THR A 167 7.64 -0.01 6.71
C THR A 167 6.78 -0.81 5.74
N ARG A 168 5.46 -0.73 5.88
CA ARG A 168 4.54 -1.34 4.93
C ARG A 168 4.72 -0.80 3.51
N ALA A 169 4.38 -1.64 2.53
CA ALA A 169 4.31 -1.20 1.15
C ALA A 169 3.16 -0.20 0.98
N PRO A 170 3.35 0.89 0.19
CA PRO A 170 2.28 1.85 -0.06
C PRO A 170 1.14 1.18 -0.82
N ALA A 171 -0.10 1.51 -0.45
CA ALA A 171 -1.27 1.02 -1.17
C ALA A 171 -1.29 1.62 -2.59
N THR A 172 -1.51 0.78 -3.59
CA THR A 172 -1.56 1.21 -5.00
C THR A 172 -3.01 1.27 -5.49
N ILE A 173 -3.37 2.38 -6.11
CA ILE A 173 -4.71 2.55 -6.67
C ILE A 173 -4.97 1.51 -7.78
N PRO A 174 -6.09 0.76 -7.72
CA PRO A 174 -6.48 -0.12 -8.82
C PRO A 174 -6.67 0.66 -10.12
N SER A 175 -6.09 0.13 -11.19
CA SER A 175 -6.13 0.73 -12.52
C SER A 175 -7.39 0.33 -13.30
N ASN A 176 -7.78 1.17 -14.25
CA ASN A 176 -8.76 0.89 -15.29
C ASN A 176 -8.13 0.74 -16.68
N SER A 177 -6.81 0.50 -16.77
CA SER A 177 -6.08 0.30 -18.03
C SER A 177 -6.73 -0.79 -18.90
N ASP A 178 -6.69 -0.60 -20.24
CA ASP A 178 -7.22 -1.60 -21.16
C ASP A 178 -6.44 -2.92 -21.06
N ILE A 179 -7.18 -4.00 -20.79
CA ILE A 179 -6.65 -5.36 -20.66
C ILE A 179 -6.97 -6.25 -21.87
N SER A 180 -7.65 -5.71 -22.89
CA SER A 180 -8.22 -6.49 -24.00
C SER A 180 -7.21 -7.34 -24.75
N ILE A 181 -6.02 -6.80 -25.01
CA ILE A 181 -4.93 -7.51 -25.72
C ILE A 181 -4.48 -8.73 -24.92
N TRP A 182 -4.28 -8.56 -23.62
CA TRP A 182 -3.84 -9.64 -22.74
C TRP A 182 -4.94 -10.66 -22.51
N LEU A 183 -6.20 -10.23 -22.39
CA LEU A 183 -7.34 -11.16 -22.33
C LEU A 183 -7.47 -12.02 -23.58
N LYS A 184 -7.21 -11.44 -24.76
CA LYS A 184 -7.18 -12.20 -26.02
C LYS A 184 -6.06 -13.24 -25.98
N ARG A 185 -4.83 -12.84 -25.63
CA ARG A 185 -3.68 -13.74 -25.55
C ARG A 185 -3.88 -14.84 -24.50
N LEU A 186 -4.47 -14.51 -23.35
CA LEU A 186 -4.79 -15.46 -22.29
C LEU A 186 -5.75 -16.56 -22.78
N ARG A 187 -6.74 -16.21 -23.61
CA ARG A 187 -7.76 -17.15 -24.10
C ARG A 187 -7.32 -17.94 -25.33
N THR A 188 -6.63 -17.30 -26.26
CA THR A 188 -6.32 -17.88 -27.58
C THR A 188 -4.84 -18.22 -27.77
N GLY A 189 -4.02 -18.04 -26.73
CA GLY A 189 -2.60 -18.39 -26.76
C GLY A 189 -2.41 -19.88 -27.01
N LYS A 190 -1.68 -20.22 -28.07
CA LYS A 190 -1.46 -21.62 -28.50
C LYS A 190 -0.57 -22.36 -27.52
N THR A 191 0.44 -21.68 -26.98
CA THR A 191 1.40 -22.26 -26.04
C THR A 191 1.06 -21.87 -24.60
N ALA A 192 1.45 -22.71 -23.64
CA ALA A 192 1.30 -22.41 -22.22
C ALA A 192 2.02 -21.10 -21.85
N GLN A 193 3.21 -20.87 -22.42
CA GLN A 193 4.03 -19.69 -22.18
C GLN A 193 3.33 -18.39 -22.60
N GLN A 194 2.58 -18.40 -23.71
CA GLN A 194 1.81 -17.22 -24.13
C GLN A 194 0.69 -16.87 -23.13
N ARG A 195 0.01 -17.88 -22.59
CA ARG A 195 -1.07 -17.70 -21.62
C ARG A 195 -0.51 -17.31 -20.25
N GLU A 196 0.60 -17.90 -19.85
CA GLU A 196 1.36 -17.54 -18.65
C GLU A 196 1.79 -16.07 -18.68
N GLN A 197 2.44 -15.64 -19.78
CA GLN A 197 2.82 -14.24 -19.94
C GLN A 197 1.60 -13.32 -19.87
N ALA A 198 0.49 -13.69 -20.53
CA ALA A 198 -0.71 -12.88 -20.46
C ALA A 198 -1.27 -12.76 -19.02
N ALA A 199 -1.20 -13.82 -18.21
CA ALA A 199 -1.61 -13.77 -16.82
C ALA A 199 -0.69 -12.88 -15.95
N ILE A 200 0.63 -12.91 -16.21
CA ILE A 200 1.60 -12.01 -15.58
C ILE A 200 1.26 -10.54 -15.87
N GLU A 201 1.09 -10.20 -17.15
CA GLU A 201 0.83 -8.82 -17.60
C GLU A 201 -0.49 -8.29 -17.05
N LEU A 202 -1.53 -9.13 -17.00
CA LEU A 202 -2.81 -8.76 -16.38
C LEU A 202 -2.65 -8.42 -14.89
N GLY A 203 -1.79 -9.14 -14.18
CA GLY A 203 -1.45 -8.84 -12.79
C GLY A 203 -0.72 -7.51 -12.64
N GLN A 204 0.27 -7.25 -13.50
CA GLN A 204 1.09 -6.03 -13.45
C GLN A 204 0.31 -4.76 -13.80
N LEU A 205 -0.71 -4.85 -14.65
CA LEU A 205 -1.59 -3.72 -14.98
C LEU A 205 -2.46 -3.24 -13.81
N ASN A 206 -2.50 -3.99 -12.70
CA ASN A 206 -3.27 -3.67 -11.51
C ASN A 206 -4.77 -3.42 -11.79
N ASN A 207 -5.37 -4.11 -12.77
CA ASN A 207 -6.78 -3.95 -13.12
C ASN A 207 -7.64 -5.12 -12.59
N PRO A 208 -8.49 -4.90 -11.56
CA PRO A 208 -9.33 -5.95 -10.98
C PRO A 208 -10.35 -6.57 -11.94
N ALA A 209 -10.66 -5.93 -13.07
CA ALA A 209 -11.52 -6.53 -14.10
C ALA A 209 -10.91 -7.80 -14.73
N ALA A 210 -9.61 -8.05 -14.53
CA ALA A 210 -8.96 -9.29 -14.93
C ALA A 210 -9.34 -10.50 -14.06
N LEU A 211 -9.86 -10.29 -12.84
CA LEU A 211 -10.08 -11.38 -11.86
C LEU A 211 -10.97 -12.52 -12.38
N PRO A 212 -12.16 -12.28 -12.97
CA PRO A 212 -12.98 -13.35 -13.52
C PRO A 212 -12.27 -14.16 -14.62
N HIS A 213 -11.39 -13.49 -15.38
CA HIS A 213 -10.66 -14.13 -16.47
C HIS A 213 -9.50 -15.00 -15.97
N LEU A 214 -8.77 -14.52 -14.97
CA LEU A 214 -7.74 -15.32 -14.28
C LEU A 214 -8.38 -16.52 -13.56
N ALA A 215 -9.55 -16.34 -12.94
CA ALA A 215 -10.27 -17.42 -12.28
C ALA A 215 -10.75 -18.51 -13.26
N ALA A 216 -11.24 -18.12 -14.44
CA ALA A 216 -11.60 -19.08 -15.49
C ALA A 216 -10.39 -19.91 -15.95
N VAL A 217 -9.22 -19.28 -16.08
CA VAL A 217 -7.95 -19.95 -16.42
C VAL A 217 -7.49 -20.86 -15.29
N PHE A 218 -7.55 -20.40 -14.04
CA PHE A 218 -7.21 -21.20 -12.87
C PHE A 218 -8.01 -22.50 -12.80
N VAL A 219 -9.28 -22.49 -13.18
CA VAL A 219 -10.13 -23.69 -13.14
C VAL A 219 -9.97 -24.56 -14.38
N GLY A 220 -9.75 -23.96 -15.56
CA GLY A 220 -9.90 -24.65 -16.84
C GLY A 220 -8.64 -24.84 -17.69
N ASP A 221 -7.52 -24.19 -17.37
CA ASP A 221 -6.32 -24.30 -18.21
C ASP A 221 -5.69 -25.69 -18.11
N SER A 222 -5.28 -26.26 -19.25
CA SER A 222 -4.64 -27.57 -19.29
C SER A 222 -3.27 -27.57 -18.62
N SER A 223 -2.55 -26.44 -18.65
CA SER A 223 -1.22 -26.31 -18.05
C SER A 223 -1.30 -26.00 -16.55
N PRO A 224 -0.74 -26.86 -15.67
CA PRO A 224 -0.67 -26.57 -14.24
C PRO A 224 0.07 -25.28 -13.92
N GLN A 225 1.14 -24.98 -14.68
CA GLN A 225 1.91 -23.76 -14.53
C GLN A 225 1.05 -22.51 -14.77
N VAL A 226 0.25 -22.51 -15.85
CA VAL A 226 -0.64 -21.38 -16.17
C VAL A 226 -1.70 -21.21 -15.08
N ARG A 227 -2.24 -22.30 -14.52
CA ARG A 227 -3.17 -22.23 -13.38
C ARG A 227 -2.52 -21.60 -12.15
N GLN A 228 -1.32 -22.04 -11.77
CA GLN A 228 -0.58 -21.49 -10.63
C GLN A 228 -0.29 -19.99 -10.80
N VAL A 229 0.14 -19.58 -12.00
CA VAL A 229 0.40 -18.17 -12.31
C VAL A 229 -0.88 -17.35 -12.27
N ALA A 230 -1.98 -17.84 -12.84
CA ALA A 230 -3.27 -17.18 -12.77
C ALA A 230 -3.74 -16.99 -11.32
N GLN A 231 -3.56 -18.00 -10.46
CA GLN A 231 -3.86 -17.89 -9.04
C GLN A 231 -2.98 -16.86 -8.34
N ARG A 232 -1.66 -16.90 -8.55
CA ARG A 232 -0.71 -15.99 -7.91
C ARG A 232 -1.04 -14.52 -8.22
N PHE A 233 -1.20 -14.19 -9.50
CA PHE A 233 -1.51 -12.82 -9.90
C PHE A 233 -2.96 -12.43 -9.60
N GLY A 234 -3.88 -13.39 -9.64
CA GLY A 234 -5.26 -13.18 -9.18
C GLY A 234 -5.29 -12.75 -7.71
N LYS A 235 -4.55 -13.46 -6.84
CA LYS A 235 -4.39 -13.09 -5.43
C LYS A 235 -3.74 -11.72 -5.26
N GLN A 236 -2.64 -11.44 -5.96
CA GLN A 236 -1.97 -10.13 -5.88
C GLN A 236 -2.89 -8.97 -6.29
N LEU A 237 -3.62 -9.10 -7.40
CA LEU A 237 -4.60 -8.09 -7.84
C LEU A 237 -5.69 -7.86 -6.80
N TYR A 238 -6.22 -8.95 -6.24
CA TYR A 238 -7.29 -8.87 -5.25
C TYR A 238 -6.78 -8.26 -3.94
N TRP A 239 -5.64 -8.72 -3.42
CA TRP A 239 -5.02 -8.20 -2.21
C TRP A 239 -4.68 -6.73 -2.35
N GLY A 240 -4.11 -6.30 -3.48
CA GLY A 240 -3.87 -4.88 -3.76
C GLY A 240 -5.15 -4.04 -3.73
N ALA A 241 -6.23 -4.55 -4.33
CA ALA A 241 -7.51 -3.85 -4.33
C ALA A 241 -8.16 -3.77 -2.94
N ILE A 242 -8.09 -4.83 -2.13
CA ILE A 242 -8.61 -4.84 -0.75
C ILE A 242 -7.75 -3.96 0.14
N TYR A 243 -6.43 -4.05 0.03
CA TYR A 243 -5.50 -3.24 0.80
C TYR A 243 -5.70 -1.74 0.54
N TRP A 244 -5.83 -1.34 -0.72
CA TRP A 244 -6.21 0.02 -1.10
C TRP A 244 -7.55 0.43 -0.48
N ASP A 245 -8.58 -0.42 -0.56
CA ASP A 245 -9.89 -0.09 -0.01
C ASP A 245 -9.87 0.07 1.52
N MET A 246 -9.16 -0.82 2.22
CA MET A 246 -8.98 -0.75 3.68
C MET A 246 -8.23 0.51 4.12
N GLU A 247 -7.24 0.95 3.33
CA GLU A 247 -6.53 2.21 3.57
C GLU A 247 -7.51 3.40 3.41
N GLN A 248 -8.30 3.43 2.32
CA GLN A 248 -9.24 4.53 2.08
C GLN A 248 -10.41 4.58 3.09
N SER A 249 -10.86 3.43 3.59
CA SER A 249 -11.95 3.34 4.57
C SER A 249 -11.50 3.53 6.02
N GLY A 250 -10.18 3.52 6.28
CA GLY A 250 -9.60 3.51 7.62
C GLY A 250 -9.74 2.17 8.35
N GLU A 251 -10.26 1.12 7.70
CA GLU A 251 -10.31 -0.23 8.27
C GLU A 251 -8.92 -0.81 8.49
N LEU A 252 -7.94 -0.47 7.65
CA LEU A 252 -6.56 -0.90 7.83
C LEU A 252 -6.03 -0.40 9.18
N GLN A 253 -6.19 0.88 9.46
CA GLN A 253 -5.73 1.50 10.71
C GLN A 253 -6.39 0.84 11.93
N LYS A 254 -7.71 0.64 11.90
CA LYS A 254 -8.45 -0.03 12.98
C LYS A 254 -7.94 -1.45 13.23
N GLU A 255 -7.67 -2.20 12.18
CA GLU A 255 -7.16 -3.57 12.29
C GLU A 255 -5.71 -3.60 12.79
N MET A 256 -4.88 -2.66 12.35
CA MET A 256 -3.53 -2.49 12.89
C MET A 256 -3.55 -2.15 14.38
N GLU A 257 -4.41 -1.22 14.83
CA GLU A 257 -4.62 -0.88 16.24
C GLU A 257 -5.07 -2.08 17.07
N ARG A 258 -6.03 -2.86 16.56
CA ARG A 258 -6.50 -4.08 17.21
C ARG A 258 -5.37 -5.09 17.39
N ARG A 259 -4.52 -5.30 16.37
CA ARG A 259 -3.38 -6.22 16.44
C ARG A 259 -2.26 -5.71 17.33
N ALA A 260 -1.94 -4.42 17.25
CA ALA A 260 -0.96 -3.78 18.14
C ALA A 260 -1.40 -3.93 19.61
N ALA A 261 -2.67 -3.66 19.92
CA ALA A 261 -3.22 -3.82 21.25
C ALA A 261 -3.13 -5.28 21.74
N ALA A 262 -3.36 -6.27 20.87
CA ALA A 262 -3.18 -7.68 21.20
C ALA A 262 -1.72 -8.06 21.53
N LEU A 263 -0.75 -7.28 21.07
CA LEU A 263 0.67 -7.40 21.41
C LEU A 263 1.10 -6.51 22.58
N GLY A 264 0.17 -5.78 23.22
CA GLY A 264 0.49 -4.82 24.28
C GLY A 264 1.11 -3.51 23.76
N LYS A 265 0.96 -3.21 22.47
CA LYS A 265 1.51 -2.02 21.80
C LYS A 265 0.45 -0.97 21.56
N GLN A 266 0.87 0.29 21.47
CA GLN A 266 0.01 1.41 21.09
C GLN A 266 0.54 2.05 19.81
N LEU A 267 -0.23 1.95 18.73
CA LEU A 267 0.03 2.75 17.54
C LEU A 267 -0.22 4.20 17.88
N SER A 268 0.82 5.03 17.80
CA SER A 268 0.68 6.47 17.96
C SER A 268 -0.20 6.95 16.82
N SER A 269 -1.36 7.52 17.13
CA SER A 269 -2.26 8.15 16.18
C SER A 269 -1.66 9.47 15.67
N GLN A 270 -0.48 9.42 15.06
CA GLN A 270 0.00 10.49 14.20
C GLN A 270 -0.53 10.21 12.79
N PRO A 271 -1.36 11.08 12.22
CA PRO A 271 -1.73 10.97 10.83
C PRO A 271 -0.45 11.08 10.00
N GLN A 272 -0.02 10.00 9.35
CA GLN A 272 0.89 10.12 8.23
C GLN A 272 0.14 10.87 7.13
N ALA A 273 0.34 12.19 7.08
CA ALA A 273 -0.09 12.99 5.96
C ALA A 273 0.58 12.41 4.71
N GLY A 274 -0.20 11.74 3.86
CA GLY A 274 0.25 11.37 2.52
C GLY A 274 0.79 12.62 1.80
N PRO A 275 1.72 12.45 0.84
CA PRO A 275 2.29 13.57 0.12
C PRO A 275 1.16 14.39 -0.48
N ALA A 276 1.08 15.66 -0.06
CA ALA A 276 0.13 16.63 -0.57
C ALA A 276 0.19 16.60 -2.11
N ALA A 277 -0.95 16.29 -2.72
CA ALA A 277 -1.17 16.54 -4.13
C ALA A 277 -0.69 17.97 -4.43
N GLY A 278 0.24 18.08 -5.38
CA GLY A 278 0.96 19.32 -5.67
C GLY A 278 0.02 20.51 -5.71
N ALA A 279 0.27 21.46 -4.81
CA ALA A 279 -0.29 22.79 -4.89
C ALA A 279 0.09 23.35 -6.27
N ALA A 280 -0.92 23.53 -7.11
CA ALA A 280 -0.79 24.24 -8.37
C ALA A 280 -0.25 25.65 -8.07
N PRO A 281 0.78 26.14 -8.80
CA PRO A 281 1.25 27.49 -8.62
C PRO A 281 0.14 28.46 -9.05
N THR A 282 -0.26 29.30 -8.09
CA THR A 282 -1.04 30.53 -8.29
C THR A 282 -0.40 31.39 -9.39
N ALA A 283 -1.09 31.50 -10.53
CA ALA A 283 -0.77 32.45 -11.58
C ALA A 283 -1.32 33.84 -11.20
N GLN A 284 -0.45 34.85 -11.23
CA GLN A 284 -0.82 36.26 -11.15
C GLN A 284 -1.52 36.74 -12.45
N PRO A 285 -2.37 37.78 -12.37
CA PRO A 285 -3.16 38.27 -13.50
C PRO A 285 -2.41 39.32 -14.32
N GLY A 286 -2.48 39.23 -15.65
CA GLY A 286 -1.92 40.21 -16.56
C GLY A 286 -2.50 40.18 -17.98
N SER A 287 -3.34 41.18 -18.28
CA SER A 287 -3.62 41.83 -19.58
C SER A 287 -4.14 41.03 -20.78
N ALA A 288 -5.45 41.21 -21.02
CA ALA A 288 -6.12 41.61 -22.26
C ALA A 288 -5.45 41.37 -23.64
N GLY A 289 -6.18 40.63 -24.48
CA GLY A 289 -6.06 40.62 -25.93
C GLY A 289 -7.26 39.87 -26.53
N ALA A 290 -8.20 40.61 -27.11
CA ALA A 290 -9.38 40.09 -27.77
C ALA A 290 -9.01 39.38 -29.09
N ASP A 291 -9.64 38.24 -29.38
CA ASP A 291 -10.35 38.08 -30.65
C ASP A 291 -11.26 36.85 -30.66
N ALA A 292 -12.38 37.03 -31.36
CA ALA A 292 -13.53 36.15 -31.42
C ALA A 292 -13.32 34.96 -32.36
N SER A 293 -13.87 33.79 -32.01
CA SER A 293 -14.52 32.90 -32.99
C SER A 293 -15.31 31.79 -32.28
N ALA A 294 -16.49 31.55 -32.86
CA ALA A 294 -17.55 30.66 -32.40
C ALA A 294 -17.16 29.17 -32.41
N GLY A 295 -17.73 28.41 -31.47
CA GLY A 295 -17.61 26.95 -31.45
C GLY A 295 -18.40 26.30 -30.31
N THR A 296 -19.69 26.09 -30.56
CA THR A 296 -20.54 24.98 -30.08
C THR A 296 -20.24 24.38 -28.71
N SER A 297 -21.04 24.77 -27.72
CA SER A 297 -21.19 24.08 -26.43
C SER A 297 -21.89 22.73 -26.62
N ASP A 298 -21.16 21.64 -26.45
CA ASP A 298 -21.72 20.31 -26.15
C ASP A 298 -21.06 19.84 -24.84
N GLN A 299 -21.70 20.19 -23.72
CA GLN A 299 -21.36 19.71 -22.40
C GLN A 299 -21.85 18.26 -22.28
N ALA A 300 -21.01 17.30 -22.63
CA ALA A 300 -21.17 15.93 -22.19
C ALA A 300 -20.41 15.78 -20.86
N GLU A 301 -21.17 15.79 -19.76
CA GLU A 301 -20.74 15.32 -18.45
C GLU A 301 -20.10 13.93 -18.59
N SER A 302 -18.77 13.85 -18.47
CA SER A 302 -18.06 12.58 -18.33
C SER A 302 -18.14 12.10 -16.88
N GLY A 303 -19.33 11.66 -16.49
CA GLY A 303 -19.51 10.85 -15.29
C GLY A 303 -18.74 9.52 -15.40
N PRO A 304 -18.42 8.87 -14.26
CA PRO A 304 -17.72 7.59 -14.25
C PRO A 304 -18.53 6.61 -15.11
N SER A 305 -17.87 6.04 -16.13
CA SER A 305 -18.49 5.09 -17.04
C SER A 305 -19.13 3.96 -16.24
N ASP A 306 -20.46 4.02 -16.16
CA ASP A 306 -21.27 3.08 -15.42
C ASP A 306 -20.95 1.67 -15.94
N VAL A 307 -20.52 0.80 -15.05
CA VAL A 307 -20.18 -0.60 -15.34
C VAL A 307 -21.34 -1.28 -16.09
N SER A 308 -22.57 -0.80 -15.86
CA SER A 308 -23.78 -1.18 -16.58
C SER A 308 -23.70 -0.89 -18.09
N ASP A 309 -23.09 0.21 -18.53
CA ASP A 309 -22.88 0.54 -19.95
C ASP A 309 -21.86 -0.38 -20.61
N ILE A 310 -20.79 -0.75 -19.88
CA ILE A 310 -19.74 -1.65 -20.37
C ILE A 310 -20.32 -3.06 -20.57
N LEU A 311 -21.12 -3.54 -19.61
CA LEU A 311 -21.79 -4.83 -19.68
C LEU A 311 -22.86 -4.85 -20.79
N ARG A 312 -23.63 -3.77 -20.95
CA ARG A 312 -24.62 -3.63 -22.05
C ARG A 312 -23.96 -3.66 -23.42
N LYS A 313 -22.82 -2.97 -23.61
CA LYS A 313 -22.06 -2.97 -24.87
C LYS A 313 -21.46 -4.36 -25.17
N ALA A 314 -20.98 -5.07 -24.15
CA ALA A 314 -20.47 -6.44 -24.30
C ALA A 314 -21.56 -7.43 -24.72
N GLU A 315 -22.79 -7.26 -24.22
CA GLU A 315 -23.94 -8.11 -24.57
C GLU A 315 -24.44 -7.86 -26.01
N ALA A 316 -24.49 -6.58 -26.44
CA ALA A 316 -24.85 -6.21 -27.81
C ALA A 316 -23.86 -6.80 -28.84
N ALA A 317 -22.56 -6.82 -28.52
CA ALA A 317 -21.53 -7.44 -29.36
C ALA A 317 -21.71 -8.98 -29.48
N ARG A 318 -22.13 -9.66 -28.40
CA ARG A 318 -22.42 -11.10 -28.42
C ARG A 318 -23.66 -11.45 -29.24
N LYS A 319 -24.74 -10.65 -29.12
CA LYS A 319 -25.97 -10.83 -29.91
C LYS A 319 -25.73 -10.64 -31.41
N ARG A 320 -24.91 -9.65 -31.81
CA ARG A 320 -24.50 -9.45 -33.22
C ARG A 320 -23.77 -10.65 -33.80
N ARG A 321 -22.85 -11.27 -33.05
CA ARG A 321 -22.13 -12.48 -33.50
C ARG A 321 -23.03 -13.70 -33.65
N LYS A 322 -24.05 -13.82 -32.80
CA LYS A 322 -25.03 -14.92 -32.87
C LYS A 322 -25.99 -14.79 -34.07
N ARG A 323 -26.19 -13.57 -34.58
CA ARG A 323 -27.00 -13.29 -35.78
C ARG A 323 -26.24 -13.42 -37.10
N GLY A 324 -24.92 -13.20 -37.12
CA GLY A 324 -24.09 -13.36 -38.33
C GLY A 324 -23.59 -14.78 -38.60
N SER A 325 -24.06 -15.78 -37.84
CA SER A 325 -23.65 -17.19 -37.95
C SER A 325 -24.82 -18.11 -38.35
N ARG A 326 -25.87 -17.53 -38.95
CA ARG A 326 -26.99 -18.24 -39.57
C ARG A 326 -27.02 -17.93 -41.05
#